data_AF-A0A2S7SSH2-F1
#
_entry.id   AF-A0A2S7SSH2-F1
#
_cell.length_a   1.000
_cell.length_b   1.000
_cell.length_c   1.000
_cell.angle_alpha   90.00
_cell.angle_beta   90.00
_cell.angle_gamma   90.00
#
_symmetry.space_group_name_H-M   'P 1'
#
loop_
_entity.id
_entity.type
_entity.pdbx_description
1 polymer ?
#
loop_
_entity_poly.entity_id
_entity_poly.type
_entity_poly.pdbx_seq_one_letter_code
_entity_poly.pdbx_strand_id
1 'polypeptide(L)'
;MGRTIIETFDTSNYEWVNIEALNGGKKFASIKQLIYQVMKDGNISYYGRIALDNNGSNDFDKEVVNTSSRDVLDLDFDIVVNYKDKNLRPLQVKKLKGVQISGSENSQGYTVYNILFLGTTTN
;
A
#
# COMPACT_ATOMS: atom_id res chain seq x y z
N MET A 1 -3.86 -26.53 -5.56
CA MET A 1 -4.16 -25.69 -4.38
C MET A 1 -3.13 -24.57 -4.37
N GLY A 2 -3.53 -23.35 -4.73
CA GLY A 2 -2.65 -22.18 -4.68
C GLY A 2 -2.24 -21.89 -3.23
N ARG A 3 -0.98 -21.49 -3.02
CA ARG A 3 -0.49 -21.07 -1.71
C ARG A 3 -0.81 -19.59 -1.52
N THR A 4 -1.68 -19.27 -0.57
CA THR A 4 -1.90 -17.88 -0.14
C THR A 4 -0.77 -17.45 0.79
N ILE A 5 -0.12 -16.34 0.48
CA ILE A 5 0.89 -15.71 1.35
C ILE A 5 0.31 -14.38 1.80
N ILE A 6 0.25 -14.14 3.11
CA ILE A 6 -0.17 -12.86 3.69
C ILE A 6 1.09 -12.17 4.19
N GLU A 7 1.29 -10.91 3.79
CA GLU A 7 2.37 -10.05 4.25
C GLU A 7 1.79 -8.81 4.95
N THR A 8 2.37 -8.47 6.10
CA THR A 8 1.98 -7.32 6.91
C THR A 8 3.19 -6.46 7.18
N PHE A 9 3.12 -5.19 6.80
CA PHE A 9 4.12 -4.16 7.03
C PHE A 9 3.58 -3.12 8.01
N ASP A 10 4.15 -3.12 9.21
CA ASP A 10 3.97 -2.10 10.24
C ASP A 10 5.18 -2.05 11.19
N THR A 11 5.22 -1.02 12.03
CA THR A 11 6.30 -0.79 12.98
C THR A 11 6.36 -1.82 14.11
N SER A 12 5.37 -2.71 14.24
CA SER A 12 5.39 -3.78 15.26
C SER A 12 6.21 -4.99 14.78
N ASN A 13 6.15 -5.28 13.48
CA ASN A 13 6.79 -6.44 12.88
C ASN A 13 8.27 -6.20 12.52
N TYR A 14 8.63 -4.97 12.13
CA TYR A 14 9.97 -4.60 11.67
C TYR A 14 10.74 -3.77 12.69
N GLU A 15 12.07 -3.73 12.58
CA GLU A 15 12.89 -2.78 13.36
C GLU A 15 12.59 -1.34 12.91
N TRP A 16 12.41 -1.17 11.61
CA TRP A 16 12.02 0.07 10.98
C TRP A 16 11.21 -0.23 9.73
N VAL A 17 10.17 0.55 9.49
CA VAL A 17 9.40 0.50 8.25
C VAL A 17 8.93 1.90 7.89
N ASN A 18 9.01 2.22 6.59
CA ASN A 18 8.45 3.41 5.99
C ASN A 18 7.70 3.00 4.73
N ILE A 19 6.40 3.31 4.70
CA ILE A 19 5.49 2.95 3.61
C ILE A 19 5.02 4.24 2.96
N GLU A 20 5.21 4.35 1.66
CA GLU A 20 4.95 5.57 0.90
C GLU A 20 4.06 5.27 -0.30
N ALA A 21 3.07 6.13 -0.51
CA ALA A 21 2.29 6.15 -1.74
C ALA A 21 2.92 7.14 -2.71
N LEU A 22 3.19 6.70 -3.93
CA LEU A 22 3.85 7.46 -4.98
C LEU A 22 2.94 7.57 -6.19
N ASN A 23 2.90 8.76 -6.79
CA ASN A 23 2.28 8.97 -8.08
C ASN A 23 3.29 9.58 -9.05
N GLY A 24 3.44 8.99 -10.24
CA GLY A 24 4.49 9.36 -11.19
C GLY A 24 5.90 9.31 -10.58
N GLY A 25 6.14 8.45 -9.59
CA GLY A 25 7.39 8.34 -8.85
C GLY A 25 7.62 9.39 -7.76
N LYS A 26 6.66 10.29 -7.50
CA LYS A 26 6.74 11.28 -6.42
C LYS A 26 5.88 10.85 -5.24
N LYS A 27 6.44 10.89 -4.03
CA LYS A 27 5.70 10.63 -2.80
C LYS A 27 4.60 11.67 -2.63
N PHE A 28 3.37 11.23 -2.41
CA PHE A 28 2.25 12.10 -2.02
C PHE A 28 1.71 11.80 -0.63
N ALA A 29 1.78 10.55 -0.15
CA ALA A 29 1.29 10.19 1.19
C ALA A 29 2.21 9.19 1.91
N SER A 30 2.13 9.19 3.24
CA SER A 30 2.72 8.15 4.09
C SER A 30 1.62 7.22 4.58
N ILE A 31 1.90 5.91 4.60
CA ILE A 31 0.94 4.87 4.99
C ILE A 31 1.37 4.30 6.34
N LYS A 32 0.43 4.16 7.29
CA LYS A 32 0.71 3.64 8.64
C LYS A 32 0.95 2.14 8.65
N GLN A 33 0.12 1.41 7.91
CA GLN A 33 0.16 -0.04 7.84
C GLN A 33 -0.27 -0.48 6.45
N LEU A 34 0.40 -1.51 5.94
CA LEU A 34 0.03 -2.21 4.71
C LEU A 34 -0.11 -3.69 5.03
N ILE A 35 -1.23 -4.28 4.68
CA ILE A 35 -1.46 -5.73 4.74
C ILE A 35 -1.90 -6.17 3.37
N TYR A 36 -1.30 -7.20 2.79
CA TYR A 36 -1.82 -7.76 1.56
C TYR A 36 -1.60 -9.26 1.46
N GLN A 37 -2.44 -9.91 0.68
CA GLN A 37 -2.36 -11.31 0.36
C GLN A 37 -2.07 -11.51 -1.12
N VAL A 38 -1.19 -12.46 -1.40
CA VAL A 38 -0.87 -12.94 -2.75
C VAL A 38 -1.72 -14.17 -3.03
N MET A 39 -2.59 -14.09 -4.04
CA MET A 39 -3.32 -15.25 -4.55
C MET A 39 -2.73 -15.67 -5.90
N LYS A 40 -2.40 -16.95 -6.04
CA LYS A 40 -1.82 -17.54 -7.25
C LYS A 40 -2.73 -18.65 -7.77
N ASP A 41 -3.74 -18.26 -8.53
CA ASP A 41 -4.67 -19.16 -9.22
C ASP A 41 -4.68 -18.85 -10.73
N GLY A 42 -3.63 -19.29 -11.42
CA GLY A 42 -3.42 -19.05 -12.86
C GLY A 42 -2.88 -17.64 -13.19
N ASN A 43 -3.38 -16.61 -12.50
CA ASN A 43 -2.82 -15.25 -12.46
C ASN A 43 -2.41 -14.89 -11.02
N ILE A 44 -1.47 -13.95 -10.87
CA ILE A 44 -1.11 -13.42 -9.55
C ILE A 44 -1.94 -12.15 -9.31
N SER A 45 -2.85 -12.21 -8.35
CA SER A 45 -3.66 -11.06 -7.91
C SER A 45 -3.38 -10.78 -6.44
N TYR A 46 -3.30 -9.49 -6.11
CA TYR A 46 -3.00 -9.04 -4.77
C TYR A 46 -4.16 -8.23 -4.24
N TYR A 47 -4.58 -8.58 -3.03
CA TYR A 47 -5.65 -7.91 -2.32
C TYR A 47 -5.08 -7.45 -1.00
N GLY A 48 -5.31 -6.19 -0.66
CA GLY A 48 -4.73 -5.64 0.54
C GLY A 48 -5.55 -4.55 1.19
N ARG A 49 -4.99 -4.04 2.27
CA ARG A 49 -5.50 -2.92 3.04
C ARG A 49 -4.35 -2.00 3.37
N ILE A 50 -4.60 -0.71 3.23
CA ILE A 50 -3.73 0.33 3.76
C ILE A 50 -4.48 1.09 4.83
N ALA A 51 -3.81 1.34 5.95
CA ALA A 51 -4.33 2.23 6.98
C ALA A 51 -3.62 3.58 6.88
N LEU A 52 -4.40 4.64 6.88
CA LEU A 52 -3.95 6.03 6.86
C LEU A 52 -4.40 6.71 8.14
N ASP A 53 -3.56 7.59 8.69
CA ASP A 53 -4.05 8.56 9.66
C ASP A 53 -4.77 9.71 8.94
N ASN A 54 -5.33 10.66 9.70
CA ASN A 54 -6.06 11.81 9.15
C ASN A 54 -5.23 12.62 8.14
N ASN A 55 -3.91 12.75 8.35
CA ASN A 55 -3.05 13.48 7.42
C ASN A 55 -2.88 12.69 6.11
N GLY A 56 -2.64 11.38 6.21
CA GLY A 56 -2.59 10.50 5.06
C GLY A 56 -3.89 10.53 4.24
N SER A 57 -5.06 10.50 4.90
CA SER A 57 -6.35 10.60 4.21
C SER A 57 -6.47 11.92 3.44
N ASN A 58 -6.13 13.04 4.08
CA ASN A 58 -6.15 14.36 3.43
C ASN A 58 -5.17 14.45 2.26
N ASP A 59 -4.03 13.76 2.32
CA ASP A 59 -3.05 13.74 1.24
C ASP A 59 -3.56 12.94 0.03
N PHE A 60 -4.30 11.86 0.25
CA PHE A 60 -5.01 11.16 -0.82
C PHE A 60 -6.07 12.06 -1.46
N ASP A 61 -6.85 12.80 -0.68
CA ASP A 61 -7.87 13.72 -1.21
C ASP A 61 -7.23 14.83 -2.07
N LYS A 62 -6.08 15.37 -1.64
CA LYS A 62 -5.31 16.33 -2.46
C LYS A 62 -4.81 15.69 -3.74
N GLU A 63 -4.41 14.42 -3.69
CA GLU A 63 -3.89 13.72 -4.86
C GLU A 63 -4.98 13.44 -5.89
N VAL A 64 -6.22 13.20 -5.46
CA VAL A 64 -7.40 13.16 -6.36
C VAL A 64 -7.49 14.46 -7.17
N VAL A 65 -7.36 15.60 -6.50
CA VAL A 65 -7.38 16.92 -7.16
C VAL A 65 -6.19 17.09 -8.10
N ASN A 66 -4.97 16.75 -7.66
CA ASN A 66 -3.75 16.89 -8.46
C ASN A 66 -3.78 16.07 -9.74
N THR A 67 -4.36 14.88 -9.69
CA THR A 67 -4.48 13.96 -10.82
C THR A 67 -5.69 14.23 -11.70
N SER A 68 -6.55 15.19 -11.32
CA SER A 68 -7.86 15.39 -11.95
C SER A 68 -8.72 14.12 -11.97
N SER A 69 -8.54 13.26 -10.97
CA SER A 69 -9.38 12.09 -10.74
C SER A 69 -10.74 12.54 -10.19
N ARG A 70 -11.79 11.75 -10.38
CA ARG A 70 -13.12 12.10 -9.84
C ARG A 70 -13.25 11.73 -8.38
N ASP A 71 -12.62 10.63 -7.99
CA ASP A 71 -12.66 10.07 -6.64
C ASP A 71 -11.32 9.39 -6.31
N VAL A 72 -11.07 9.13 -5.04
CA VAL A 72 -9.95 8.33 -4.52
C VAL A 72 -9.95 6.91 -5.08
N LEU A 73 -11.11 6.38 -5.46
CA LEU A 73 -11.26 5.09 -6.12
C LEU A 73 -10.67 5.07 -7.54
N ASP A 74 -10.56 6.22 -8.19
CA ASP A 74 -9.98 6.36 -9.53
C ASP A 74 -8.45 6.55 -9.50
N LEU A 75 -7.86 6.70 -8.30
CA LEU A 75 -6.42 6.86 -8.17
C LEU A 75 -5.69 5.56 -8.52
N ASP A 76 -4.70 5.70 -9.40
CA ASP A 76 -3.66 4.71 -9.65
C ASP A 76 -2.34 5.23 -9.08
N PHE A 77 -1.70 4.42 -8.24
CA PHE A 77 -0.47 4.80 -7.56
C PHE A 77 0.43 3.60 -7.29
N ASP A 78 1.70 3.87 -7.01
CA ASP A 78 2.64 2.86 -6.54
C ASP A 78 2.75 2.92 -5.00
N ILE A 79 3.00 1.79 -4.36
CA ILE A 79 3.41 1.74 -2.95
C ILE A 79 4.86 1.30 -2.88
N VAL A 80 5.69 2.07 -2.19
CA VAL A 80 7.07 1.70 -1.86
C VAL A 80 7.18 1.45 -0.36
N VAL A 81 7.62 0.25 -0.01
CA VAL A 81 7.91 -0.15 1.37
C VAL A 81 9.42 -0.23 1.51
N ASN A 82 9.99 0.66 2.33
CA ASN A 82 11.36 0.53 2.79
C ASN A 82 11.31 -0.07 4.20
N TYR A 83 11.99 -1.18 4.45
CA TYR A 83 11.92 -1.86 5.73
C TYR A 83 13.26 -2.48 6.13
N LYS A 84 13.43 -2.63 7.43
CA LYS A 84 14.56 -3.34 8.04
C LYS A 84 14.00 -4.48 8.88
N ASP A 85 14.17 -5.70 8.39
CA ASP A 85 13.86 -6.91 9.16
C ASP A 85 14.81 -7.02 10.36
N LYS A 86 14.27 -7.43 11.51
CA LYS A 86 15.03 -7.56 12.77
C LYS A 86 16.19 -8.55 12.65
N ASN A 87 16.14 -9.47 11.68
CA ASN A 87 17.13 -10.53 11.47
C ASN A 87 18.03 -10.28 10.25
N LEU A 88 17.78 -9.22 9.46
CA LEU A 88 18.53 -8.93 8.24
C LEU A 88 19.29 -7.62 8.38
N ARG A 89 20.54 -7.63 7.91
CA ARG A 89 21.40 -6.44 7.92
C ARG A 89 21.06 -5.40 6.84
N PRO A 90 20.82 -5.77 5.56
CA PRO A 90 20.57 -4.78 4.53
C PRO A 90 19.15 -4.20 4.66
N LEU A 91 19.02 -2.91 4.34
CA LEU A 91 17.72 -2.31 4.10
C LEU A 91 17.06 -2.99 2.91
N GLN A 92 15.80 -3.37 3.07
CA GLN A 92 15.01 -4.03 2.03
C GLN A 92 13.99 -3.03 1.46
N VAL A 93 13.71 -3.18 0.17
CA VAL A 93 12.75 -2.35 -0.54
C VAL A 93 11.76 -3.26 -1.24
N LYS A 94 10.47 -2.98 -1.08
CA LYS A 94 9.41 -3.65 -1.82
C LYS A 94 8.57 -2.62 -2.56
N LYS A 95 8.25 -2.90 -3.81
CA LYS A 95 7.45 -2.01 -4.66
C LYS A 95 6.21 -2.75 -5.14
N LEU A 96 5.05 -2.17 -4.85
CA LEU A 96 3.76 -2.55 -5.40
C LEU A 96 3.43 -1.51 -6.46
N LYS A 97 3.18 -1.96 -7.69
CA LYS A 97 2.90 -1.06 -8.81
C LYS A 97 1.45 -1.18 -9.24
N GLY A 98 0.88 -0.08 -9.71
CA GLY A 98 -0.47 -0.07 -10.27
C GLY A 98 -1.53 -0.39 -9.21
N VAL A 99 -1.40 0.21 -8.02
CA VAL A 99 -2.31 0.02 -6.89
C VAL A 99 -3.54 0.89 -7.07
N GLN A 100 -4.69 0.25 -6.96
CA GLN A 100 -6.00 0.88 -7.06
C GLN A 100 -6.77 0.68 -5.77
N ILE A 101 -7.63 1.65 -5.43
CA ILE A 101 -8.53 1.53 -4.27
C ILE A 101 -9.85 0.94 -4.74
N SER A 102 -10.29 -0.10 -4.04
CA SER A 102 -11.52 -0.85 -4.32
C SER A 102 -12.65 -0.56 -3.33
N GLY A 103 -12.34 0.15 -2.23
CA GLY A 103 -13.30 0.56 -1.23
C GLY A 103 -12.63 1.20 -0.03
N SER A 104 -13.42 1.86 0.82
CA SER A 104 -12.94 2.53 2.02
C SER A 104 -13.79 2.17 3.24
N GLU A 105 -13.14 2.14 4.40
CA GLU A 105 -13.75 1.95 5.70
C GLU A 105 -13.19 3.04 6.63
N ASN A 106 -14.08 3.87 7.18
CA ASN A 106 -13.68 4.88 8.16
C ASN A 106 -13.80 4.29 9.57
N SER A 107 -12.72 4.39 10.34
CA SER A 107 -12.69 4.06 11.76
C SER A 107 -12.21 5.28 12.55
N GLN A 108 -12.49 5.35 13.86
CA GLN A 108 -12.16 6.52 14.66
C GLN A 108 -10.65 6.82 14.61
N GLY A 109 -10.29 7.86 13.85
CA GLY A 109 -8.91 8.36 13.69
C GLY A 109 -8.10 7.74 12.54
N TYR A 110 -8.67 6.81 11.76
CA TYR A 110 -8.00 6.17 10.64
C TYR A 110 -8.94 5.93 9.46
N THR A 111 -8.44 6.16 8.25
CA THR A 111 -9.08 5.72 7.00
C THR A 111 -8.40 4.44 6.54
N VAL A 112 -9.18 3.40 6.31
CA VAL A 112 -8.68 2.14 5.75
C VAL A 112 -9.15 2.03 4.31
N TYR A 113 -8.22 1.87 3.38
CA TYR A 113 -8.54 1.59 1.97
C TYR A 113 -8.27 0.13 1.65
N ASN A 114 -9.28 -0.54 1.08
CA ASN A 114 -9.10 -1.84 0.45
C ASN A 114 -8.44 -1.62 -0.91
N ILE A 115 -7.33 -2.29 -1.18
CA ILE A 115 -6.53 -2.10 -2.39
C ILE A 115 -6.45 -3.37 -3.25
N LEU A 116 -6.31 -3.15 -4.55
CA LEU A 116 -6.09 -4.17 -5.57
C LEU A 116 -4.86 -3.77 -6.38
N PHE A 117 -4.05 -4.74 -6.77
CA PHE A 117 -3.02 -4.52 -7.77
C PHE A 117 -2.70 -5.79 -8.56
N LEU A 118 -2.36 -5.58 -9.83
CA LEU A 118 -1.98 -6.61 -10.79
C LEU A 118 -0.50 -6.43 -11.10
N GLY A 119 0.40 -7.05 -10.32
CA GLY A 119 1.83 -6.80 -10.53
C GLY A 119 2.78 -7.74 -9.81
N THR A 120 3.93 -8.02 -10.42
CA THR A 120 5.02 -8.75 -9.80
C THR A 120 5.63 -7.93 -8.66
N THR A 121 5.62 -8.44 -7.43
CA THR A 121 6.48 -7.90 -6.37
C THR A 121 7.94 -8.14 -6.75
N THR A 122 8.68 -7.09 -7.11
CA THR A 122 10.14 -7.17 -7.23
C THR A 122 10.75 -6.93 -5.85
N ASN A 123 11.49 -7.92 -5.35
CA ASN A 123 12.37 -7.81 -4.19
C ASN A 123 13.68 -7.12 -4.57
#